data_AF-A0AA51D9E3-F1
#
_entry.id   AF-A0AA51D9E3-F1
#
_cell.length_a   1.000
_cell.length_b   1.000
_cell.length_c   1.000
_cell.angle_alpha   90.00
_cell.angle_beta   90.00
_cell.angle_gamma   90.00
#
_symmetry.space_group_name_H-M   'P 1'
#
loop_
_entity.id
_entity.type
_entity.pdbx_description
1 polymer ?
#
loop_
_entity_poly.entity_id
_entity_poly.type
_entity_poly.pdbx_seq_one_letter_code
_entity_poly.pdbx_strand_id
1 'polypeptide(L)'
;MKITCNVIKDILPLYVENMVSNDSRAMIEEHIEQCQECKVYLDEMKTFNKIPIDTNITPLLNIKSTLRKKKIQTAIFSMMFLIIVLVITTAFLTAPEYIPYSEGSVAINEIGNGSVLATFDDTVYGYDISSYPTDGNTGYVYHITTWNSIWNRNIKKSNVNNTIINPNGENVVSVYYYQTDGSEDKLIYGKNINSRGGVITLPRLFLSYYSRIAMILALIFGFIILLFNRNRKVNSFMKKIFLLPVSYLLGQLIIKGFTTSSYNATRDFYAILLIMIPIYIASLMALNIISAYKREK
;
A
#
# COMPACT_ATOMS: atom_id res chain seq x y z
N MET A 1 8.00 -70.29 54.35
CA MET A 1 7.30 -69.28 55.18
C MET A 1 6.21 -68.71 54.28
N LYS A 2 4.92 -68.82 54.63
CA LYS A 2 3.85 -68.33 53.75
C LYS A 2 3.82 -66.81 53.83
N ILE A 3 4.14 -66.15 52.72
CA ILE A 3 4.07 -64.68 52.63
C ILE A 3 2.61 -64.29 52.59
N THR A 4 2.25 -63.29 53.39
CA THR A 4 0.88 -62.79 53.47
C THR A 4 0.57 -61.89 52.27
N CYS A 5 -0.69 -61.91 51.82
CA CYS A 5 -1.15 -61.07 50.71
C CYS A 5 -0.88 -59.56 50.93
N ASN A 6 -0.86 -59.08 52.17
CA ASN A 6 -0.59 -57.67 52.49
C ASN A 6 0.82 -57.26 52.04
N VAL A 7 1.82 -58.07 52.36
CA VAL A 7 3.22 -57.82 51.96
C VAL A 7 3.35 -57.80 50.43
N ILE A 8 2.64 -58.69 49.74
CA ILE A 8 2.63 -58.74 48.27
C ILE A 8 1.98 -57.48 47.69
N LYS A 9 0.85 -57.03 48.25
CA LYS A 9 0.17 -55.80 47.82
C LYS A 9 1.04 -54.55 48.02
N ASP A 10 1.82 -54.49 49.10
CA ASP A 10 2.72 -53.36 49.39
C ASP A 10 3.87 -53.24 48.38
N ILE A 11 4.41 -54.36 47.90
CA ILE A 11 5.55 -54.39 46.96
C ILE A 11 5.12 -54.48 45.47
N LEU A 12 3.85 -54.75 45.20
CA LEU A 12 3.31 -54.90 43.85
C LEU A 12 3.48 -53.67 42.94
N PRO A 13 3.32 -52.41 43.44
CA PRO A 13 3.57 -51.22 42.63
C PRO A 13 5.01 -51.19 42.08
N LEU A 14 5.99 -51.52 42.93
CA LEU A 14 7.41 -51.57 42.54
C LEU A 14 7.67 -52.69 41.53
N TYR A 15 6.93 -53.80 41.63
CA TYR A 15 7.00 -54.88 40.64
C TYR A 15 6.46 -54.44 39.28
N VAL A 16 5.34 -53.70 39.24
CA VAL A 16 4.78 -53.15 37.99
C VAL A 16 5.74 -52.15 37.33
N GLU A 17 6.51 -51.40 38.11
CA GLU A 17 7.54 -50.47 37.63
C GLU A 17 8.90 -51.14 37.30
N ASN A 18 9.00 -52.47 37.42
CA ASN A 18 10.24 -53.25 37.27
C ASN A 18 11.39 -52.84 38.20
N MET A 19 11.07 -52.30 39.38
CA MET A 19 12.04 -51.79 40.36
C MET A 19 12.35 -52.79 41.51
N VAL A 20 11.90 -54.04 41.40
CA VAL A 20 12.19 -55.12 42.37
C VAL A 20 13.37 -56.00 41.92
N SER A 21 14.10 -56.57 42.89
CA SER A 21 15.15 -57.56 42.63
C SER A 21 14.59 -58.86 42.04
N ASN A 22 15.43 -59.66 41.39
CA ASN A 22 15.01 -60.94 40.79
C ASN A 22 14.47 -61.93 41.84
N ASP A 23 15.05 -61.96 43.03
CA ASP A 23 14.58 -62.83 44.13
C ASP A 23 13.19 -62.42 44.60
N SER A 24 12.94 -61.10 44.73
CA SER A 24 11.62 -60.57 45.08
C SER A 24 10.60 -60.80 43.96
N ARG A 25 11.05 -60.79 42.69
CA ARG A 25 10.19 -61.06 41.53
C ARG A 25 9.69 -62.50 41.53
N ALA A 26 10.58 -63.47 41.66
CA ALA A 26 10.22 -64.89 41.70
C ALA A 26 9.24 -65.19 42.85
N MET A 27 9.47 -64.56 44.00
CA MET A 27 8.60 -64.64 45.17
C MET A 27 7.18 -64.10 44.91
N ILE A 28 7.07 -62.96 44.21
CA ILE A 28 5.77 -62.35 43.86
C ILE A 28 5.04 -63.23 42.84
N GLU A 29 5.74 -63.75 41.82
CA GLU A 29 5.17 -64.62 40.79
C GLU A 29 4.60 -65.92 41.38
N GLU A 30 5.37 -66.61 42.24
CA GLU A 30 4.92 -67.83 42.94
C GLU A 30 3.64 -67.58 43.76
N HIS A 31 3.55 -66.44 44.45
CA HIS A 31 2.38 -66.10 45.25
C HIS A 31 1.16 -65.77 44.38
N ILE A 32 1.34 -65.05 43.27
CA ILE A 32 0.24 -64.66 42.36
C ILE A 32 -0.34 -65.87 41.62
N GLU A 33 0.47 -66.89 41.32
CA GLU A 33 -0.04 -68.14 40.76
C GLU A 33 -1.00 -68.88 41.71
N GLN A 34 -0.78 -68.76 43.02
CA GLN A 34 -1.57 -69.45 44.04
C GLN A 34 -2.67 -68.58 44.67
N CYS A 35 -2.67 -67.27 44.44
CA CYS A 35 -3.60 -66.32 45.06
C CYS A 35 -4.37 -65.47 44.03
N GLN A 36 -5.67 -65.74 43.90
CA GLN A 36 -6.55 -65.03 42.97
C GLN A 36 -6.74 -63.55 43.33
N GLU A 37 -6.75 -63.19 44.63
CA GLU A 37 -6.91 -61.79 45.07
C GLU A 37 -5.74 -60.91 44.63
N CYS A 38 -4.51 -61.39 44.78
CA CYS A 38 -3.31 -60.67 44.36
C CYS A 38 -3.21 -60.56 42.83
N LYS A 39 -3.74 -61.54 42.11
CA LYS A 39 -3.83 -61.52 40.64
C LYS A 39 -4.78 -60.44 40.13
N VAL A 40 -5.98 -60.35 40.71
CA VAL A 40 -6.96 -59.29 40.36
C VAL A 40 -6.37 -57.91 40.66
N TYR A 41 -5.71 -57.75 41.80
CA TYR A 41 -5.08 -56.48 42.19
C TYR A 41 -3.94 -56.06 41.24
N LEU A 42 -3.14 -57.02 40.74
CA LEU A 42 -2.12 -56.76 39.72
C LEU A 42 -2.74 -56.26 38.41
N ASP A 43 -3.83 -56.89 37.97
CA ASP A 43 -4.50 -56.55 36.72
C ASP A 43 -5.17 -55.16 36.79
N GLU A 44 -5.75 -54.80 37.95
CA GLU A 44 -6.24 -53.44 38.25
C GLU A 44 -5.12 -52.39 38.18
N MET A 45 -3.94 -52.68 38.73
CA MET A 45 -2.78 -51.78 38.65
C MET A 45 -2.27 -51.61 37.22
N LYS A 46 -2.18 -52.71 36.45
CA LYS A 46 -1.75 -52.67 35.03
C LYS A 46 -2.73 -51.91 34.14
N THR A 47 -4.02 -51.93 34.47
CA THR A 47 -5.03 -51.14 33.75
C THR A 47 -4.96 -49.66 34.12
N PHE A 48 -4.71 -49.31 35.38
CA PHE A 48 -4.58 -47.91 35.81
C PHE A 48 -3.28 -47.23 35.28
N ASN A 49 -2.18 -47.98 35.16
CA ASN A 49 -0.90 -47.44 34.68
C ASN A 49 -0.86 -47.15 33.17
N LYS A 50 -1.89 -47.54 32.41
CA LYS A 50 -2.09 -47.06 31.04
C LYS A 50 -2.78 -45.69 31.06
N ILE A 51 -2.11 -44.69 31.62
CA ILE A 51 -2.51 -43.30 31.41
C ILE A 51 -2.33 -43.05 29.91
N PRO A 52 -3.39 -42.73 29.16
CA PRO A 52 -3.24 -42.40 27.75
C PRO A 52 -2.42 -41.11 27.68
N ILE A 53 -1.19 -41.21 27.17
CA ILE A 53 -0.40 -40.03 26.81
C ILE A 53 -1.18 -39.35 25.70
N ASP A 54 -1.81 -38.21 26.01
CA ASP A 54 -2.54 -37.41 25.03
C ASP A 54 -1.54 -36.88 24.00
N THR A 55 -1.44 -37.61 22.89
CA THR A 55 -0.55 -37.34 21.75
C THR A 55 -1.19 -36.34 20.78
N ASN A 56 -2.34 -35.74 21.13
CA ASN A 56 -2.92 -34.65 20.35
C ASN A 56 -2.06 -33.38 20.45
N ILE A 57 -1.10 -33.25 19.55
CA ILE A 57 -0.35 -32.02 19.25
C ILE A 57 -1.17 -30.99 18.44
N THR A 58 -2.42 -31.33 18.09
CA THR A 58 -3.36 -30.48 17.34
C THR A 58 -3.59 -29.07 17.92
N PRO A 59 -3.76 -28.85 19.24
CA PRO A 59 -3.90 -27.50 19.80
C PRO A 59 -2.63 -26.65 19.60
N LEU A 60 -1.43 -27.23 19.73
CA LEU A 60 -0.17 -26.50 19.56
C LEU A 60 0.07 -26.07 18.10
N LEU A 61 -0.30 -26.92 17.14
CA LEU A 61 -0.23 -26.59 15.71
C LEU A 61 -1.22 -25.47 15.33
N ASN A 62 -2.43 -25.49 15.90
CA ASN A 62 -3.43 -24.43 15.72
C ASN A 62 -2.96 -23.10 16.34
N ILE A 63 -2.33 -23.13 17.51
CA ILE A 63 -1.73 -21.94 18.14
C ILE A 63 -0.58 -21.40 17.28
N LYS A 64 0.34 -22.25 16.80
CA LYS A 64 1.46 -21.82 15.95
C LYS A 64 0.97 -21.19 14.64
N SER A 65 -0.05 -21.76 14.00
CA SER A 65 -0.58 -21.27 12.73
C SER A 65 -1.36 -19.94 12.88
N THR A 66 -2.12 -19.77 13.96
CA THR A 66 -2.82 -18.50 14.26
C THR A 66 -1.83 -17.38 14.59
N LEU A 67 -0.80 -17.66 15.39
CA LEU A 67 0.29 -16.71 15.66
C LEU A 67 1.05 -16.32 14.39
N ARG A 68 1.37 -17.29 13.52
CA ARG A 68 2.03 -17.02 12.23
C ARG A 68 1.17 -16.15 11.31
N LYS A 69 -0.14 -16.41 11.23
CA LYS A 69 -1.09 -15.58 10.46
C LYS A 69 -1.14 -14.15 10.99
N LYS A 70 -1.26 -13.96 12.31
CA LYS A 70 -1.23 -12.62 12.93
C LYS A 70 0.10 -11.90 12.65
N LYS A 71 1.24 -12.58 12.79
CA LYS A 71 2.56 -12.01 12.48
C LYS A 71 2.68 -11.56 11.03
N ILE A 72 2.21 -12.37 10.08
CA ILE A 72 2.19 -12.02 8.65
C ILE A 72 1.26 -10.82 8.40
N GLN A 73 0.06 -10.80 8.99
CA GLN A 73 -0.87 -9.67 8.87
C GLN A 73 -0.25 -8.37 9.38
N THR A 74 0.34 -8.39 10.58
CA THR A 74 1.04 -7.21 11.14
C THR A 74 2.19 -6.76 10.26
N ALA A 75 2.97 -7.69 9.71
CA ALA A 75 4.05 -7.38 8.77
C ALA A 75 3.53 -6.70 7.49
N ILE A 76 2.44 -7.20 6.90
CA ILE A 76 1.86 -6.59 5.69
C ILE A 76 1.29 -5.19 6.02
N PHE A 77 0.58 -5.02 7.13
CA PHE A 77 0.09 -3.68 7.54
C PHE A 77 1.25 -2.70 7.76
N SER A 78 2.32 -3.13 8.42
CA SER A 78 3.53 -2.31 8.61
C SER A 78 4.16 -1.93 7.28
N MET A 79 4.23 -2.86 6.33
CA MET A 79 4.75 -2.60 4.99
C MET A 79 3.88 -1.63 4.20
N MET A 80 2.56 -1.80 4.22
CA MET A 80 1.61 -0.89 3.55
C MET A 80 1.71 0.53 4.13
N PHE A 81 1.81 0.66 5.45
CA PHE A 81 2.00 1.95 6.11
C PHE A 81 3.31 2.61 5.67
N LEU A 82 4.42 1.86 5.63
CA LEU A 82 5.71 2.36 5.15
C LEU A 82 5.64 2.84 3.69
N ILE A 83 4.98 2.08 2.81
CA ILE A 83 4.78 2.48 1.41
C ILE A 83 3.96 3.77 1.33
N ILE A 84 2.88 3.89 2.10
CA ILE A 84 2.05 5.11 2.10
C ILE A 84 2.89 6.32 2.52
N VAL A 85 3.66 6.21 3.62
CA VAL A 85 4.54 7.30 4.08
C VAL A 85 5.59 7.66 3.03
N LEU A 86 6.18 6.67 2.37
CA LEU A 86 7.16 6.90 1.31
C LEU A 86 6.54 7.62 0.10
N VAL A 87 5.33 7.22 -0.32
CA VAL A 87 4.65 7.88 -1.46
C VAL A 87 4.25 9.31 -1.10
N ILE A 88 3.76 9.56 0.12
CA ILE A 88 3.42 10.92 0.58
C ILE A 88 4.67 11.80 0.61
N THR A 89 5.76 11.32 1.22
CA THR A 89 7.01 12.09 1.35
C THR A 89 7.62 12.40 -0.02
N THR A 90 7.67 11.43 -0.93
CA THR A 90 8.15 11.66 -2.30
C THR A 90 7.25 12.60 -3.09
N ALA A 91 5.92 12.45 -3.01
CA ALA A 91 4.98 13.35 -3.68
C ALA A 91 5.09 14.79 -3.18
N PHE A 92 5.32 14.98 -1.87
CA PHE A 92 5.56 16.28 -1.25
C PHE A 92 6.90 16.89 -1.67
N LEU A 93 7.99 16.13 -1.59
CA LEU A 93 9.33 16.63 -1.91
C LEU A 93 9.49 16.94 -3.41
N THR A 94 8.80 16.20 -4.27
CA THR A 94 8.82 16.41 -5.73
C THR A 94 7.67 17.30 -6.23
N ALA A 95 6.91 17.94 -5.33
CA ALA A 95 5.93 18.97 -5.66
C ALA A 95 6.55 20.05 -6.56
N PRO A 96 6.00 20.29 -7.78
CA PRO A 96 6.47 21.38 -8.62
C PRO A 96 6.11 22.70 -7.96
N GLU A 97 7.13 23.48 -7.64
CA GLU A 97 7.03 24.86 -7.20
C GLU A 97 7.33 25.72 -8.43
N TYR A 98 6.27 26.17 -9.11
CA TYR A 98 6.42 26.90 -10.36
C TYR A 98 7.12 28.24 -10.13
N ILE A 99 8.12 28.53 -10.96
CA ILE A 99 8.99 29.71 -10.82
C ILE A 99 8.37 30.87 -11.62
N PRO A 100 8.03 32.01 -10.99
CA PRO A 100 7.62 33.20 -11.73
C PRO A 100 8.75 33.67 -12.66
N TYR A 101 8.40 34.27 -13.80
CA TYR A 101 9.41 34.75 -14.73
C TYR A 101 10.37 35.76 -14.06
N SER A 102 11.66 35.47 -14.18
CA SER A 102 12.78 36.36 -13.92
C SER A 102 13.75 36.29 -15.10
N GLU A 103 14.49 37.35 -15.40
CA GLU A 103 15.48 37.32 -16.50
C GLU A 103 16.53 36.21 -16.32
N GLY A 104 16.70 35.70 -15.10
CA GLY A 104 17.55 34.56 -14.77
C GLY A 104 16.81 33.22 -14.57
N SER A 105 15.61 33.01 -15.10
CA SER A 105 14.97 31.67 -15.07
C SER A 105 14.99 30.99 -16.43
N VAL A 106 14.68 31.72 -17.51
CA VAL A 106 14.81 31.26 -18.89
C VAL A 106 15.30 32.39 -19.78
N ALA A 107 16.40 32.16 -20.49
CA ALA A 107 16.90 33.02 -21.55
C ALA A 107 16.65 32.38 -22.91
N ILE A 108 16.07 33.15 -23.83
CA ILE A 108 15.80 32.70 -25.20
C ILE A 108 16.81 33.36 -26.14
N ASN A 109 17.60 32.52 -26.82
CA ASN A 109 18.64 32.96 -27.75
C ASN A 109 18.43 32.33 -29.12
N GLU A 110 18.58 33.11 -30.18
CA GLU A 110 18.59 32.55 -31.53
C GLU A 110 19.97 31.97 -31.83
N ILE A 111 20.02 30.68 -32.16
CA ILE A 111 21.20 30.03 -32.73
C ILE A 111 21.03 30.10 -34.24
N GLY A 112 22.10 30.44 -34.96
CA GLY A 112 22.09 30.57 -36.42
C GLY A 112 21.33 29.43 -37.13
N ASN A 113 20.71 29.77 -38.26
CA ASN A 113 19.76 28.94 -39.04
C ASN A 113 18.30 28.99 -38.57
N GLY A 114 17.90 29.99 -37.77
CA GLY A 114 16.52 30.17 -37.31
C GLY A 114 16.08 29.23 -36.19
N SER A 115 17.03 28.55 -35.55
CA SER A 115 16.79 27.70 -34.38
C SER A 115 16.78 28.55 -33.11
N VAL A 116 15.81 28.33 -32.24
CA VAL A 116 15.66 29.09 -31.00
C VAL A 116 16.02 28.20 -29.81
N LEU A 117 17.04 28.61 -29.06
CA LEU A 117 17.54 27.93 -27.86
C LEU A 117 16.91 28.54 -26.60
N ALA A 118 16.33 27.69 -25.76
CA ALA A 118 16.03 28.01 -24.38
C ALA A 118 17.20 27.56 -23.48
N THR A 119 17.78 28.54 -22.78
CA THR A 119 18.77 28.34 -21.73
C THR A 119 18.10 28.48 -20.37
N PHE A 120 18.22 27.45 -19.54
CA PHE A 120 17.62 27.40 -18.22
C PHE A 120 18.67 27.70 -17.14
N ASP A 121 18.24 28.36 -16.09
CA ASP A 121 19.08 28.60 -14.91
C ASP A 121 19.19 27.35 -14.01
N ASP A 122 20.24 27.31 -13.20
CA ASP A 122 20.52 26.21 -12.26
C ASP A 122 19.42 25.98 -11.22
N THR A 123 18.54 26.97 -11.01
CA THR A 123 17.38 26.85 -10.11
C THR A 123 16.22 26.07 -10.72
N VAL A 124 16.20 25.87 -12.04
CA VAL A 124 15.13 25.16 -12.74
C VAL A 124 15.32 23.65 -12.57
N TYR A 125 14.31 22.98 -12.00
CA TYR A 125 14.27 21.51 -11.88
C TYR A 125 13.69 20.83 -13.12
N GLY A 126 12.64 21.43 -13.68
CA GLY A 126 11.96 20.92 -14.85
C GLY A 126 11.21 22.02 -15.57
N TYR A 127 10.88 21.74 -16.82
CA TYR A 127 10.15 22.64 -17.70
C TYR A 127 9.17 21.87 -18.59
N ASP A 128 8.14 22.56 -19.06
CA ASP A 128 7.20 22.08 -20.06
C ASP A 128 7.11 23.11 -21.18
N ILE A 129 7.14 22.65 -22.43
CA ILE A 129 7.02 23.49 -23.62
C ILE A 129 5.85 22.95 -24.43
N SER A 130 4.86 23.80 -24.68
CA SER A 130 3.75 23.50 -25.57
C SER A 130 3.73 24.49 -26.73
N SER A 131 3.23 24.06 -27.89
CA SER A 131 3.14 24.92 -29.06
C SER A 131 1.83 24.74 -29.82
N TYR A 132 1.43 25.79 -30.53
CA TYR A 132 0.31 25.76 -31.46
C TYR A 132 0.58 26.67 -32.66
N PRO A 133 0.01 26.37 -33.84
CA PRO A 133 0.18 27.20 -35.02
C PRO A 133 -0.60 28.51 -34.90
N THR A 134 -0.08 29.57 -35.51
CA THR A 134 -0.76 30.88 -35.61
C THR A 134 -2.00 30.84 -36.49
N ASP A 135 -2.93 31.77 -36.26
CA ASP A 135 -4.14 32.00 -37.08
C ASP A 135 -3.75 32.52 -38.49
N GLY A 136 -3.33 31.59 -39.35
CA GLY A 136 -2.73 31.87 -40.66
C GLY A 136 -1.57 30.94 -41.02
N ASN A 137 -1.20 30.03 -40.12
CA ASN A 137 -0.15 29.04 -40.30
C ASN A 137 1.21 29.65 -40.69
N THR A 138 1.47 30.87 -40.24
CA THR A 138 2.69 31.64 -40.53
C THR A 138 3.89 31.23 -39.67
N GLY A 139 3.64 30.39 -38.67
CA GLY A 139 4.60 29.89 -37.69
C GLY A 139 3.90 29.45 -36.41
N TYR A 140 4.69 29.15 -35.39
CA TYR A 140 4.24 28.59 -34.11
C TYR A 140 4.43 29.56 -32.95
N VAL A 141 3.50 29.47 -32.00
CA VAL A 141 3.57 30.12 -30.68
C VAL A 141 3.94 29.07 -29.66
N TYR A 142 4.92 29.36 -28.82
CA TYR A 142 5.37 28.45 -27.76
C TYR A 142 5.05 29.04 -26.39
N HIS A 143 4.66 28.17 -25.46
CA HIS A 143 4.49 28.49 -24.04
C HIS A 143 5.46 27.66 -23.23
N ILE A 144 6.23 28.32 -22.37
CA ILE A 144 7.20 27.70 -21.48
C ILE A 144 6.75 27.88 -20.05
N THR A 145 6.75 26.77 -19.30
CA THR A 145 6.60 26.79 -17.84
C THR A 145 7.84 26.17 -17.22
N THR A 146 8.31 26.72 -16.11
CA THR A 146 9.40 26.10 -15.33
C THR A 146 9.00 25.96 -13.87
N TRP A 147 9.57 24.95 -13.23
CA TRP A 147 9.36 24.71 -11.80
C TRP A 147 10.64 24.24 -11.13
N ASN A 148 10.71 24.50 -9.84
CA ASN A 148 11.65 23.87 -8.92
C ASN A 148 10.93 22.78 -8.11
N SER A 149 11.65 22.10 -7.22
CA SER A 149 11.05 21.26 -6.19
C SER A 149 11.86 21.32 -4.90
N ILE A 150 11.25 20.98 -3.76
CA ILE A 150 11.95 20.92 -2.47
C ILE A 150 13.12 19.92 -2.54
N TRP A 151 12.91 18.80 -3.25
CA TRP A 151 13.95 17.81 -3.51
C TRP A 151 15.14 18.42 -4.25
N ASN A 152 14.87 19.16 -5.34
CA ASN A 152 15.92 19.78 -6.15
C ASN A 152 16.68 20.86 -5.38
N ARG A 153 15.95 21.72 -4.65
CA ARG A 153 16.51 22.82 -3.87
C ARG A 153 17.47 22.35 -2.77
N ASN A 154 17.16 21.21 -2.11
CA ASN A 154 17.87 20.82 -0.89
C ASN A 154 18.75 19.57 -1.02
N ILE A 155 18.50 18.68 -1.99
CA ILE A 155 19.14 17.37 -2.05
C ILE A 155 20.05 17.23 -3.27
N LYS A 156 19.57 17.61 -4.45
CA LYS A 156 20.34 17.48 -5.70
C LYS A 156 19.99 18.63 -6.63
N LYS A 157 20.94 19.53 -6.90
CA LYS A 157 20.81 20.51 -7.97
C LYS A 157 20.69 19.80 -9.31
N SER A 158 19.63 20.10 -10.06
CA SER A 158 19.43 19.62 -11.43
C SER A 158 20.37 20.33 -12.38
N ASN A 159 20.87 19.57 -13.35
CA ASN A 159 21.41 20.13 -14.58
C ASN A 159 20.31 19.96 -15.63
N VAL A 160 19.39 20.91 -15.70
CA VAL A 160 18.43 20.94 -16.81
C VAL A 160 19.22 21.32 -18.05
N ASN A 161 19.17 20.46 -19.07
CA ASN A 161 19.86 20.74 -20.31
C ASN A 161 19.11 21.83 -21.09
N ASN A 162 19.88 22.75 -21.67
CA ASN A 162 19.35 23.70 -22.64
C ASN A 162 18.70 22.95 -23.81
N THR A 163 17.61 23.49 -24.34
CA THR A 163 16.81 22.80 -25.36
C THR A 163 16.51 23.71 -26.54
N ILE A 164 16.46 23.13 -27.72
CA ILE A 164 16.02 23.82 -28.93
C ILE A 164 14.49 23.74 -28.95
N ILE A 165 13.82 24.88 -28.97
CA ILE A 165 12.36 24.99 -28.89
C ILE A 165 11.70 24.51 -30.19
N ASN A 166 12.36 24.74 -31.34
CA ASN A 166 11.89 24.37 -32.67
C ASN A 166 12.77 23.29 -33.32
N PRO A 167 12.81 22.05 -32.81
CA PRO A 167 13.69 21.01 -33.32
C PRO A 167 13.41 20.64 -34.79
N ASN A 168 12.20 20.92 -35.28
CA ASN A 168 11.78 20.65 -36.66
C ASN A 168 12.10 21.80 -37.62
N GLY A 169 12.76 22.88 -37.18
CA GLY A 169 13.01 24.07 -37.99
C GLY A 169 11.75 24.91 -38.25
N GLU A 170 10.75 24.78 -37.38
CA GLU A 170 9.52 25.58 -37.42
C GLU A 170 9.82 27.07 -37.17
N ASN A 171 9.09 27.97 -37.86
CA ASN A 171 9.21 29.39 -37.62
C ASN A 171 8.63 29.78 -36.26
N VAL A 172 9.46 30.27 -35.34
CA VAL A 172 9.06 30.69 -34.00
C VAL A 172 8.59 32.13 -34.04
N VAL A 173 7.29 32.36 -33.90
CA VAL A 173 6.70 33.71 -33.95
C VAL A 173 6.80 34.41 -32.60
N SER A 174 6.49 33.66 -31.54
CA SER A 174 6.44 34.17 -30.16
C SER A 174 6.73 33.06 -29.16
N VAL A 175 7.37 33.42 -28.05
CA VAL A 175 7.49 32.56 -26.87
C VAL A 175 6.92 33.32 -25.67
N TYR A 176 5.95 32.71 -24.99
CA TYR A 176 5.36 33.20 -23.77
C TYR A 176 5.80 32.36 -22.58
N TYR A 177 5.96 33.00 -21.43
CA TYR A 177 6.29 32.37 -20.16
C TYR A 177 5.10 32.42 -19.22
N TYR A 178 4.74 31.27 -18.66
CA TYR A 178 3.62 31.15 -17.73
C TYR A 178 3.86 31.86 -16.40
N GLN A 179 2.92 32.71 -15.98
CA GLN A 179 2.94 33.34 -14.66
C GLN A 179 2.02 32.60 -13.68
N THR A 180 2.55 32.29 -12.50
CA THR A 180 1.95 31.34 -11.55
C THR A 180 0.97 31.98 -10.58
N ASP A 181 0.90 33.32 -10.59
CA ASP A 181 0.05 34.18 -9.79
C ASP A 181 -1.34 34.41 -10.43
N GLY A 182 -1.62 33.77 -11.56
CA GLY A 182 -2.87 33.94 -12.30
C GLY A 182 -2.91 35.19 -13.17
N SER A 183 -1.77 35.88 -13.31
CA SER A 183 -1.60 36.93 -14.30
C SER A 183 -1.42 36.36 -15.71
N GLU A 184 -1.42 37.25 -16.70
CA GLU A 184 -1.28 36.89 -18.10
C GLU A 184 0.14 36.38 -18.40
N ASP A 185 0.26 35.37 -19.25
CA ASP A 185 1.56 34.84 -19.67
C ASP A 185 2.42 35.96 -20.27
N LYS A 186 3.67 36.07 -19.81
CA LYS A 186 4.59 37.13 -20.20
C LYS A 186 5.28 36.78 -21.51
N LEU A 187 5.24 37.69 -22.50
CA LEU A 187 6.04 37.53 -23.72
C LEU A 187 7.53 37.65 -23.39
N ILE A 188 8.32 36.65 -23.78
CA ILE A 188 9.78 36.60 -23.55
C ILE A 188 10.60 36.59 -24.84
N TYR A 189 9.99 36.27 -25.99
CA TYR A 189 10.64 36.30 -27.29
C TYR A 189 9.64 36.53 -28.42
N GLY A 190 10.06 37.20 -29.50
CA GLY A 190 9.27 37.39 -30.71
C GLY A 190 8.27 38.55 -30.62
N LYS A 191 7.18 38.47 -31.39
CA LYS A 191 6.16 39.55 -31.47
C LYS A 191 4.96 39.24 -30.59
N ASN A 192 4.34 40.25 -29.98
CA ASN A 192 3.08 40.05 -29.28
C ASN A 192 1.93 39.87 -30.30
N ILE A 193 1.46 38.63 -30.46
CA ILE A 193 0.32 38.31 -31.32
C ILE A 193 -1.00 38.66 -30.63
N ASN A 194 -1.02 38.56 -29.29
CA ASN A 194 -2.19 38.84 -28.46
C ASN A 194 -2.16 40.29 -27.97
N SER A 195 -2.07 41.23 -28.90
CA SER A 195 -1.95 42.67 -28.60
C SER A 195 -3.21 43.31 -27.99
N ARG A 196 -4.34 42.58 -27.93
CA ARG A 196 -5.63 43.04 -27.39
C ARG A 196 -6.12 42.27 -26.14
N GLY A 197 -5.32 41.35 -25.59
CA GLY A 197 -5.63 40.59 -24.37
C GLY A 197 -4.57 39.55 -24.05
N GLY A 198 -4.52 39.00 -22.83
CA GLY A 198 -3.54 37.98 -22.48
C GLY A 198 -4.00 36.54 -22.66
N VAL A 199 -3.06 35.63 -22.41
CA VAL A 199 -3.31 34.19 -22.30
C VAL A 199 -3.09 33.78 -20.85
N ILE A 200 -3.99 32.99 -20.29
CA ILE A 200 -3.86 32.44 -18.94
C ILE A 200 -3.86 30.91 -19.04
N THR A 201 -2.84 30.26 -18.49
CA THR A 201 -2.80 28.80 -18.43
C THR A 201 -3.71 28.27 -17.33
N LEU A 202 -4.68 27.43 -17.71
CA LEU A 202 -5.68 26.87 -16.79
C LEU A 202 -5.22 25.53 -16.17
N PRO A 203 -5.52 25.28 -14.88
CA PRO A 203 -5.24 23.99 -14.27
C PRO A 203 -6.10 22.89 -14.89
N ARG A 204 -5.53 21.70 -15.06
CA ARG A 204 -6.29 20.54 -15.55
C ARG A 204 -7.31 20.09 -14.50
N LEU A 205 -8.53 19.84 -14.96
CA LEU A 205 -9.68 19.48 -14.12
C LEU A 205 -9.98 17.98 -14.11
N PHE A 206 -9.23 17.15 -14.84
CA PHE A 206 -9.67 15.76 -15.09
C PHE A 206 -9.77 14.90 -13.82
N LEU A 207 -8.97 15.18 -12.79
CA LEU A 207 -9.04 14.52 -11.49
C LEU A 207 -10.41 14.68 -10.83
N SER A 208 -11.10 15.79 -11.12
CA SER A 208 -12.48 16.02 -10.63
C SER A 208 -13.50 15.07 -11.26
N TYR A 209 -13.29 14.63 -12.50
CA TYR A 209 -14.17 13.66 -13.14
C TYR A 209 -13.98 12.28 -12.51
N TYR A 210 -12.73 11.86 -12.27
CA TYR A 210 -12.46 10.58 -11.62
C TYR A 210 -12.98 10.52 -10.18
N SER A 211 -12.85 11.60 -9.40
CA SER A 211 -13.41 11.65 -8.05
C SER A 211 -14.94 11.59 -8.04
N ARG A 212 -15.61 12.26 -8.99
CA ARG A 212 -17.08 12.17 -9.16
C ARG A 212 -17.51 10.76 -9.55
N ILE A 213 -16.83 10.13 -10.51
CA ILE A 213 -17.12 8.75 -10.92
C ILE A 213 -16.95 7.80 -9.72
N ALA A 214 -15.85 7.92 -8.97
CA ALA A 214 -15.62 7.10 -7.79
C ALA A 214 -16.71 7.29 -6.72
N MET A 215 -17.16 8.53 -6.50
CA MET A 215 -18.25 8.83 -5.57
C MET A 215 -19.57 8.19 -5.99
N ILE A 216 -19.95 8.31 -7.28
CA ILE A 216 -21.15 7.67 -7.83
C ILE A 216 -21.07 6.15 -7.68
N LEU A 217 -19.93 5.54 -8.03
CA LEU A 217 -19.72 4.10 -7.88
C LEU A 217 -19.81 3.65 -6.42
N ALA A 218 -19.22 4.41 -5.48
CA ALA A 218 -19.32 4.13 -4.05
C ALA A 218 -20.78 4.17 -3.57
N LEU A 219 -21.57 5.16 -4.00
CA LEU A 219 -22.99 5.25 -3.67
C LEU A 219 -23.78 4.06 -4.23
N ILE A 220 -23.55 3.69 -5.51
CA ILE A 220 -24.22 2.55 -6.14
C ILE A 220 -23.89 1.25 -5.40
N PHE A 221 -22.61 0.97 -5.15
CA PHE A 221 -22.21 -0.25 -4.46
C PHE A 221 -22.67 -0.26 -3.00
N GLY A 222 -22.66 0.88 -2.32
CA GLY A 222 -23.21 1.06 -0.98
C GLY A 222 -24.71 0.75 -0.93
N PHE A 223 -25.47 1.25 -1.90
CA PHE A 223 -26.91 0.96 -2.03
C PHE A 223 -27.18 -0.52 -2.29
N ILE A 224 -26.41 -1.17 -3.18
CA ILE A 224 -26.52 -2.62 -3.44
C ILE A 224 -26.20 -3.42 -2.17
N ILE A 225 -25.19 -3.02 -1.39
CA ILE A 225 -24.87 -3.67 -0.10
C ILE A 225 -26.05 -3.59 0.86
N LEU A 226 -26.75 -2.46 0.91
CA LEU A 226 -27.94 -2.27 1.75
C LEU A 226 -29.11 -3.14 1.27
N LEU A 227 -29.40 -3.15 -0.03
CA LEU A 227 -30.50 -3.93 -0.62
C LEU A 227 -30.28 -5.45 -0.45
N PHE A 228 -29.07 -5.94 -0.68
CA PHE A 228 -28.74 -7.36 -0.63
C PHE A 228 -28.13 -7.78 0.71
N ASN A 229 -28.42 -7.05 1.80
CA ASN A 229 -27.88 -7.32 3.13
C ASN A 229 -28.17 -8.76 3.61
N ARG A 230 -29.30 -9.34 3.18
CA ARG A 230 -29.78 -10.69 3.52
C ARG A 230 -28.99 -11.79 2.80
N ASN A 231 -28.46 -11.51 1.61
CA ASN A 231 -27.67 -12.47 0.85
C ASN A 231 -26.18 -12.36 1.21
N ARG A 232 -25.71 -13.20 2.13
CA ARG A 232 -24.33 -13.16 2.65
C ARG A 232 -23.25 -13.24 1.56
N LYS A 233 -23.48 -13.98 0.46
CA LYS A 233 -22.51 -14.12 -0.63
C LYS A 233 -22.38 -12.81 -1.42
N VAL A 234 -23.50 -12.26 -1.87
CA VAL A 234 -23.55 -10.98 -2.61
C VAL A 234 -22.99 -9.85 -1.74
N ASN A 235 -23.45 -9.73 -0.50
CA ASN A 235 -22.99 -8.70 0.43
C ASN A 235 -21.46 -8.76 0.66
N SER A 236 -20.89 -9.95 0.85
CA SER A 236 -19.44 -10.14 1.03
C SER A 236 -18.64 -9.71 -0.21
N PHE A 237 -19.11 -10.07 -1.40
CA PHE A 237 -18.47 -9.70 -2.66
C PHE A 237 -18.57 -8.19 -2.93
N MET A 238 -19.77 -7.62 -2.73
CA MET A 238 -20.02 -6.21 -2.96
C MET A 238 -19.23 -5.30 -2.02
N LYS A 239 -18.99 -5.70 -0.77
CA LYS A 239 -18.10 -4.96 0.14
C LYS A 239 -16.68 -4.84 -0.39
N LYS A 240 -16.15 -5.88 -1.05
CA LYS A 240 -14.81 -5.82 -1.66
C LYS A 240 -14.79 -4.86 -2.84
N ILE A 241 -15.82 -4.90 -3.70
CA ILE A 241 -15.94 -3.97 -4.83
C ILE A 241 -16.12 -2.53 -4.33
N PHE A 242 -16.95 -2.31 -3.32
CA PHE A 242 -17.17 -0.98 -2.71
C PHE A 242 -15.89 -0.36 -2.15
N LEU A 243 -14.96 -1.16 -1.63
CA LEU A 243 -13.67 -0.65 -1.14
C LEU A 243 -12.80 -0.04 -2.23
N LEU A 244 -12.97 -0.42 -3.50
CA LEU A 244 -12.15 0.07 -4.60
C LEU A 244 -12.34 1.59 -4.83
N PRO A 245 -13.56 2.10 -5.10
CA PRO A 245 -13.77 3.55 -5.22
C PRO A 245 -13.50 4.30 -3.90
N VAL A 246 -13.77 3.69 -2.75
CA VAL A 246 -13.44 4.31 -1.44
C VAL A 246 -11.93 4.50 -1.27
N SER A 247 -11.13 3.50 -1.66
CA SER A 247 -9.67 3.60 -1.57
C SER A 247 -9.11 4.67 -2.51
N TYR A 248 -9.72 4.84 -3.69
CA TYR A 248 -9.37 5.92 -4.60
C TYR A 248 -9.67 7.30 -3.99
N LEU A 249 -10.85 7.48 -3.40
CA LEU A 249 -11.24 8.73 -2.74
C LEU A 249 -10.32 9.06 -1.55
N LEU A 250 -9.93 8.06 -0.77
CA LEU A 250 -8.94 8.24 0.30
C LEU A 250 -7.57 8.63 -0.24
N GLY A 251 -7.12 8.00 -1.34
CA GLY A 251 -5.88 8.38 -2.03
C GLY A 251 -5.90 9.82 -2.53
N GLN A 252 -7.01 10.26 -3.14
CA GLN A 252 -7.22 11.65 -3.55
C GLN A 252 -7.12 12.62 -2.37
N LEU A 253 -7.79 12.31 -1.25
CA LEU A 253 -7.75 13.14 -0.04
C LEU A 253 -6.35 13.24 0.55
N ILE A 254 -5.57 12.15 0.52
CA ILE A 254 -4.20 12.15 1.07
C ILE A 254 -3.24 12.95 0.19
N ILE A 255 -3.32 12.84 -1.14
CA ILE A 255 -2.38 13.52 -2.04
C ILE A 255 -2.76 14.99 -2.28
N LYS A 256 -4.05 15.29 -2.47
CA LYS A 256 -4.51 16.62 -2.90
C LYS A 256 -5.50 17.30 -1.95
N GLY A 257 -5.94 16.61 -0.89
CA GLY A 257 -7.03 17.08 -0.06
C GLY A 257 -8.33 17.24 -0.85
N PHE A 258 -9.04 18.34 -0.62
CA PHE A 258 -10.29 18.65 -1.29
C PHE A 258 -10.12 19.31 -2.66
N THR A 259 -8.88 19.68 -3.04
CA THR A 259 -8.62 20.34 -4.32
C THR A 259 -8.53 19.32 -5.45
N THR A 260 -9.34 19.49 -6.49
CA THR A 260 -9.31 18.61 -7.66
C THR A 260 -8.58 19.21 -8.86
N SER A 261 -8.29 20.51 -8.86
CA SER A 261 -7.50 21.18 -9.90
C SER A 261 -6.01 20.90 -9.74
N SER A 262 -5.33 20.48 -10.80
CA SER A 262 -3.88 20.28 -10.77
C SER A 262 -3.23 20.73 -12.07
N TYR A 263 -2.12 21.46 -11.94
CA TYR A 263 -1.27 21.83 -13.06
C TYR A 263 -0.39 20.66 -13.52
N ASN A 264 -0.14 19.67 -12.66
CA ASN A 264 0.60 18.45 -12.97
C ASN A 264 -0.26 17.20 -12.70
N ALA A 265 -1.44 17.18 -13.32
CA ALA A 265 -2.49 16.24 -13.01
C ALA A 265 -2.12 14.76 -13.30
N THR A 266 -1.22 14.49 -14.25
CA THR A 266 -0.72 13.13 -14.54
C THR A 266 0.09 12.57 -13.36
N ARG A 267 1.04 13.36 -12.84
CA ARG A 267 1.83 13.00 -11.66
C ARG A 267 0.95 12.75 -10.44
N ASP A 268 0.03 13.68 -10.17
CA ASP A 268 -0.88 13.56 -9.04
C ASP A 268 -1.76 12.31 -9.18
N PHE A 269 -2.25 12.01 -10.39
CA PHE A 269 -3.01 10.80 -10.68
C PHE A 269 -2.22 9.53 -10.33
N TYR A 270 -0.96 9.43 -10.75
CA TYR A 270 -0.11 8.28 -10.39
C TYR A 270 0.15 8.18 -8.89
N ALA A 271 0.39 9.30 -8.20
CA ALA A 271 0.56 9.32 -6.76
C ALA A 271 -0.71 8.82 -6.02
N ILE A 272 -1.89 9.24 -6.48
CA ILE A 272 -3.18 8.78 -5.95
C ILE A 272 -3.35 7.27 -6.16
N LEU A 273 -3.04 6.75 -7.36
CA LEU A 273 -3.11 5.31 -7.63
C LEU A 273 -2.13 4.50 -6.76
N LEU A 274 -0.92 5.01 -6.55
CA LEU A 274 0.08 4.37 -5.70
C LEU A 274 -0.34 4.31 -4.22
N ILE A 275 -1.09 5.30 -3.73
CA ILE A 275 -1.66 5.27 -2.37
C ILE A 275 -2.94 4.42 -2.30
N MET A 276 -3.75 4.41 -3.36
CA MET A 276 -4.97 3.62 -3.43
C MET A 276 -4.71 2.13 -3.23
N ILE A 277 -3.65 1.58 -3.83
CA ILE A 277 -3.30 0.14 -3.75
C ILE A 277 -3.10 -0.33 -2.31
N PRO A 278 -2.18 0.25 -1.49
CA PRO A 278 -1.97 -0.19 -0.12
C PRO A 278 -3.19 0.04 0.77
N ILE A 279 -3.96 1.13 0.56
CA ILE A 279 -5.22 1.38 1.29
C ILE A 279 -6.24 0.28 0.98
N TYR A 280 -6.39 -0.10 -0.29
CA TYR A 280 -7.31 -1.15 -0.71
C TYR A 280 -6.93 -2.51 -0.10
N ILE A 281 -5.65 -2.87 -0.17
CA ILE A 281 -5.12 -4.12 0.40
C ILE A 281 -5.33 -4.15 1.92
N ALA A 282 -4.99 -3.06 2.62
CA ALA A 282 -5.20 -2.92 4.07
C ALA A 282 -6.69 -3.05 4.44
N SER A 283 -7.58 -2.42 3.66
CA SER A 283 -9.02 -2.47 3.88
C SER A 283 -9.62 -3.86 3.64
N LEU A 284 -9.15 -4.59 2.61
CA LEU A 284 -9.55 -5.97 2.36
C LEU A 284 -9.14 -6.91 3.51
N MET A 285 -7.91 -6.74 4.02
CA MET A 285 -7.45 -7.51 5.18
C MET A 285 -8.28 -7.19 6.42
N ALA A 286 -8.54 -5.91 6.69
CA ALA A 286 -9.37 -5.49 7.81
C ALA A 286 -10.79 -6.10 7.72
N LEU A 287 -11.42 -6.06 6.54
CA LEU A 287 -12.72 -6.72 6.32
C LEU A 287 -12.66 -8.22 6.59
N ASN A 288 -11.62 -8.91 6.14
CA ASN A 288 -11.46 -10.35 6.38
C ASN A 288 -11.33 -10.65 7.89
N ILE A 289 -10.55 -9.85 8.62
CA ILE A 289 -10.38 -9.99 10.08
C ILE A 289 -11.70 -9.77 10.81
N ILE A 290 -12.42 -8.69 10.49
CA ILE A 290 -13.73 -8.40 11.09
C ILE A 290 -14.73 -9.53 10.79
N SER A 291 -14.71 -10.05 9.56
CA SER A 291 -15.59 -11.14 9.16
C SER A 291 -15.27 -12.47 9.87
N ALA A 292 -13.99 -12.73 10.17
CA ALA A 292 -13.55 -13.90 10.93
C ALA A 292 -13.97 -13.79 12.39
N TYR A 293 -13.71 -12.63 13.02
CA TYR A 293 -14.12 -12.36 14.40
C TYR A 293 -15.64 -12.50 14.59
N LYS A 294 -16.45 -12.03 13.63
CA LYS A 294 -17.92 -12.16 13.68
C LYS A 294 -18.42 -13.61 13.44
N ARG A 295 -17.58 -14.53 12.95
CA ARG A 295 -17.93 -15.96 12.80
C ARG A 295 -17.58 -16.78 14.04
N GLU A 296 -16.61 -16.33 14.83
CA GLU A 296 -16.19 -16.98 16.07
C GLU A 296 -17.10 -16.63 17.28
N LYS A 297 -17.93 -15.60 17.14
CA LYS A 297 -18.88 -15.12 18.15
C LYS A 297 -20.32 -15.42 17.74
#